data_AF-A0A9E4GXB3-F1
#
_entry.id   AF-A0A9E4GXB3-F1
#
_cell.length_a   1.000
_cell.length_b   1.000
_cell.length_c   1.000
_cell.angle_alpha   90.00
_cell.angle_beta   90.00
_cell.angle_gamma   90.00
#
_symmetry.space_group_name_H-M   'P 1'
#
loop_
_entity.id
_entity.type
_entity.pdbx_description
1 polymer ?
#
loop_
_entity_poly.entity_id
_entity_poly.type
_entity_poly.pdbx_seq_one_letter_code
_entity_poly.pdbx_strand_id
1 'polypeptide(L)'
;MQVRAKTFQLEGNVRAAARCWTFGHLLGVLFFPTNDPRSACGLANAAAAARLHGRVRAAELRLRRARVLWSGVPDWLETMRLAPRARSSLYHLRMTVRHGDAFDRALKARLMEQVREAEERLIEGRLEPPGDTSRWVVERPPVYDDTRRLAAACFLLAFAGPRRGRDDR
;
A
#
# COMPACT_ATOMS: atom_id res chain seq x y z
N MET A 1 -6.40 -5.48 8.81
CA MET A 1 -5.21 -6.07 9.46
C MET A 1 -3.97 -5.19 9.29
N GLN A 2 -3.63 -4.77 8.07
CA GLN A 2 -2.45 -3.93 7.80
C GLN A 2 -2.46 -2.59 8.57
N VAL A 3 -3.62 -1.93 8.69
CA VAL A 3 -3.76 -0.71 9.51
C VAL A 3 -3.41 -0.97 10.98
N ARG A 4 -3.99 -2.02 11.60
CA ARG A 4 -3.69 -2.40 13.00
C ARG A 4 -2.22 -2.74 13.19
N ALA A 5 -1.60 -3.41 12.22
CA ALA A 5 -0.17 -3.73 12.27
C ALA A 5 0.69 -2.45 12.34
N LYS A 6 0.31 -1.43 11.57
CA LYS A 6 0.96 -0.12 11.54
C LYS A 6 0.74 0.66 12.84
N THR A 7 -0.45 0.59 13.42
CA THR A 7 -0.74 1.14 14.76
C THR A 7 0.12 0.47 15.84
N PHE A 8 0.17 -0.86 15.89
CA PHE A 8 1.04 -1.57 16.84
C PHE A 8 2.52 -1.23 16.63
N GLN A 9 2.94 -1.01 15.39
CA GLN A 9 4.30 -0.57 15.10
C GLN A 9 4.55 0.85 15.63
N LEU A 10 3.62 1.80 15.45
CA LEU A 10 3.68 3.17 15.98
C LEU A 10 3.79 3.20 17.51
N GLU A 11 3.07 2.28 18.17
CA GLU A 11 3.08 2.07 19.63
C GLU A 11 4.34 1.33 20.12
N GLY A 12 5.22 0.87 19.22
CA GLY A 12 6.41 0.10 19.58
C GLY A 12 6.15 -1.38 19.89
N ASN A 13 4.92 -1.87 19.72
CA ASN A 13 4.58 -3.29 19.86
C ASN A 13 4.94 -4.08 18.58
N VAL A 14 6.24 -4.23 18.37
CA VAL A 14 6.85 -4.88 17.20
C VAL A 14 6.35 -6.32 17.00
N ARG A 15 6.12 -7.07 18.09
CA ARG A 15 5.63 -8.47 18.03
C ARG A 15 4.19 -8.54 17.52
N ALA A 16 3.31 -7.66 18.00
CA ALA A 16 1.93 -7.60 17.52
C ALA A 16 1.87 -7.16 16.04
N ALA A 17 2.69 -6.17 15.66
CA ALA A 17 2.81 -5.73 14.27
C ALA A 17 3.25 -6.89 13.34
N ALA A 18 4.30 -7.61 13.71
CA ALA A 18 4.81 -8.76 12.95
C ALA A 18 3.77 -9.87 12.76
N ARG A 19 2.99 -10.18 13.80
CA ARG A 19 1.87 -11.13 13.72
C ARG A 19 0.81 -10.66 12.73
N CYS A 20 0.39 -9.40 12.82
CA CYS A 20 -0.62 -8.84 11.92
C CYS A 20 -0.15 -8.79 10.46
N TRP A 21 1.13 -8.49 10.20
CA TRP A 21 1.69 -8.54 8.84
C TRP A 21 1.75 -9.96 8.30
N THR A 22 2.20 -10.91 9.10
CA THR A 22 2.30 -12.32 8.70
C THR A 22 0.91 -12.87 8.36
N PHE A 23 -0.08 -12.63 9.23
CA PHE A 23 -1.45 -13.07 8.99
C PHE A 23 -2.10 -12.32 7.82
N GLY A 24 -1.85 -11.01 7.70
CA GLY A 24 -2.32 -10.22 6.57
C GLY A 24 -1.77 -10.70 5.23
N HIS A 25 -0.51 -11.13 5.19
CA HIS A 25 0.09 -11.75 4.02
C HIS A 25 -0.54 -13.11 3.70
N LEU A 26 -0.71 -13.98 4.70
CA LEU A 26 -1.37 -15.29 4.54
C LEU A 26 -2.77 -15.14 3.94
N LEU A 27 -3.58 -14.22 4.49
CA LEU A 27 -4.91 -13.93 3.95
C LEU A 27 -4.82 -13.39 2.50
N GLY A 28 -3.83 -12.55 2.20
CA GLY A 28 -3.63 -12.06 0.85
C GLY A 28 -3.36 -13.18 -0.15
N VAL A 29 -2.55 -14.17 0.23
CA VAL A 29 -2.28 -15.35 -0.61
C VAL A 29 -3.54 -16.17 -0.89
N LEU A 30 -4.46 -16.25 0.07
CA LEU A 30 -5.70 -17.04 -0.06
C LEU A 30 -6.79 -16.34 -0.87
N PHE A 31 -6.89 -15.01 -0.78
CA PHE A 31 -8.06 -14.28 -1.26
C PHE A 31 -7.77 -13.29 -2.38
N PHE A 32 -6.51 -12.94 -2.65
CA PHE A 32 -6.18 -11.95 -3.67
C PHE A 32 -5.67 -12.62 -4.96
N PRO A 33 -6.04 -12.07 -6.13
CA PRO A 33 -5.38 -12.43 -7.38
C PRO A 33 -3.85 -12.24 -7.29
N THR A 34 -3.12 -13.04 -8.06
CA THR A 34 -1.64 -13.01 -8.08
C THR A 34 -1.09 -11.65 -8.51
N ASN A 35 -1.82 -10.89 -9.32
CA ASN A 35 -1.45 -9.56 -9.80
C ASN A 35 -2.00 -8.40 -8.95
N ASP A 36 -2.64 -8.68 -7.80
CA ASP A 36 -3.19 -7.63 -6.95
C ASP A 36 -2.04 -6.85 -6.25
N PRO A 37 -2.00 -5.51 -6.34
CA PRO A 37 -0.98 -4.69 -5.69
C PRO A 37 -0.85 -4.94 -4.18
N ARG A 38 -1.95 -5.34 -3.52
CA ARG A 38 -1.96 -5.66 -2.08
C ARG A 38 -1.16 -6.92 -1.75
N SER A 39 -0.98 -7.83 -2.71
CA SER A 39 -0.15 -9.02 -2.55
C SER A 39 1.33 -8.64 -2.44
N ALA A 40 1.79 -7.69 -3.27
CA ALA A 40 3.14 -7.14 -3.20
C ALA A 40 3.38 -6.40 -1.86
N CYS A 41 2.41 -5.57 -1.43
CA CYS A 41 2.43 -4.93 -0.12
C CYS A 41 2.50 -5.95 1.04
N GLY A 42 1.67 -7.00 1.00
CA GLY A 42 1.68 -8.07 1.99
C GLY A 42 3.04 -8.78 2.09
N LEU A 43 3.69 -9.06 0.96
CA LEU A 43 5.03 -9.64 0.92
C LEU A 43 6.10 -8.71 1.49
N ALA A 44 6.06 -7.43 1.16
CA ALA A 44 6.96 -6.43 1.73
C ALA A 44 6.79 -6.34 3.27
N ASN A 45 5.56 -6.40 3.75
CA ASN A 45 5.26 -6.37 5.17
C ASN A 45 5.70 -7.65 5.89
N ALA A 46 5.56 -8.81 5.24
CA ALA A 46 6.11 -10.07 5.73
C ALA A 46 7.66 -10.07 5.73
N ALA A 47 8.29 -9.36 4.79
CA ALA A 47 9.74 -9.12 4.83
C ALA A 47 10.15 -8.30 6.05
N ALA A 48 9.38 -7.24 6.38
CA ALA A 48 9.59 -6.44 7.59
C ALA A 48 9.48 -7.31 8.86
N ALA A 49 8.42 -8.12 8.97
CA ALA A 49 8.26 -9.07 10.07
C ALA A 49 9.45 -10.04 10.18
N ALA A 50 9.94 -10.58 9.06
CA ALA A 50 11.09 -11.47 9.05
C ALA A 50 12.38 -10.79 9.54
N ARG A 51 12.62 -9.51 9.19
CA ARG A 51 13.75 -8.74 9.70
C ARG A 51 13.70 -8.56 11.22
N LEU A 52 12.52 -8.24 11.75
CA LEU A 52 12.32 -8.07 13.19
C LEU A 52 12.57 -9.35 13.99
N HIS A 53 12.47 -10.51 13.34
CA HIS A 53 12.81 -11.82 13.91
C HIS A 53 14.25 -12.27 13.59
N GLY A 54 15.10 -11.39 13.05
CA GLY A 54 16.49 -11.72 12.67
C GLY A 54 16.62 -12.63 11.44
N ARG A 55 15.54 -12.93 10.73
CA ARG A 55 15.51 -13.85 9.57
C ARG A 55 15.88 -13.12 8.28
N VAL A 56 17.11 -12.58 8.21
CA VAL A 56 17.57 -11.67 7.15
C VAL A 56 17.40 -12.26 5.74
N ARG A 57 17.91 -13.47 5.49
CA ARG A 57 17.78 -14.15 4.18
C ARG A 57 16.33 -14.28 3.73
N ALA A 58 15.45 -14.63 4.67
CA ALA A 58 14.03 -14.82 4.39
C ALA A 58 13.32 -13.48 4.16
N ALA A 59 13.79 -12.40 4.77
CA ALA A 59 13.30 -11.06 4.48
C ALA A 59 13.71 -10.59 3.08
N GLU A 60 14.97 -10.77 2.71
CA GLU A 60 15.47 -10.39 1.37
C GLU A 60 14.75 -11.13 0.25
N LEU A 61 14.54 -12.45 0.40
CA LEU A 61 13.80 -13.23 -0.58
C LEU A 61 12.36 -12.70 -0.76
N ARG A 62 11.68 -12.38 0.36
CA ARG A 62 10.33 -11.81 0.31
C ARG A 62 10.31 -10.43 -0.33
N LEU A 63 11.31 -9.59 -0.03
CA LEU A 63 11.42 -8.25 -0.62
C LEU A 63 11.68 -8.32 -2.12
N ARG A 64 12.56 -9.22 -2.58
CA ARG A 64 12.78 -9.46 -4.01
C ARG A 64 11.48 -9.87 -4.72
N ARG A 65 10.73 -10.80 -4.13
CA ARG A 65 9.42 -11.21 -4.68
C ARG A 65 8.41 -10.06 -4.68
N ALA A 66 8.38 -9.26 -3.61
CA ALA A 66 7.52 -8.08 -3.54
C ALA A 66 7.81 -7.10 -4.69
N ARG A 67 9.08 -6.85 -5.01
CA ARG A 67 9.49 -5.99 -6.14
C ARG A 67 9.04 -6.56 -7.49
N VAL A 68 9.22 -7.86 -7.71
CA VAL A 68 8.77 -8.52 -8.95
C VAL A 68 7.25 -8.44 -9.13
N LEU A 69 6.48 -8.55 -8.04
CA LEU A 69 5.03 -8.34 -8.14
C LEU A 69 4.69 -6.85 -8.33
N TRP A 70 5.44 -5.96 -7.69
CA TRP A 70 5.22 -4.52 -7.80
C TRP A 70 5.45 -4.00 -9.21
N SER A 71 6.41 -4.56 -9.97
CA SER A 71 6.66 -4.14 -11.35
C SER A 71 5.49 -4.38 -12.31
N GLY A 72 4.52 -5.23 -11.94
CA GLY A 72 3.28 -5.42 -12.69
C GLY A 72 2.13 -4.49 -12.27
N VAL A 73 2.32 -3.67 -11.23
CA VAL A 73 1.29 -2.72 -10.75
C VAL A 73 0.95 -1.63 -11.76
N PRO A 74 1.89 -1.09 -12.57
CA PRO A 74 1.54 -0.17 -13.65
C PRO A 74 0.54 -0.77 -14.65
N ASP A 75 0.76 -2.02 -15.09
CA ASP A 75 -0.17 -2.71 -16.00
C ASP A 75 -1.53 -2.97 -15.34
N TRP A 76 -1.51 -3.35 -14.05
CA TRP A 76 -2.73 -3.49 -13.27
C TRP A 76 -3.52 -2.17 -13.19
N LEU A 77 -2.84 -1.03 -12.98
CA LEU A 77 -3.45 0.30 -12.93
C LEU A 77 -4.11 0.67 -14.25
N GLU A 78 -3.60 0.20 -15.39
CA GLU A 78 -4.24 0.45 -16.67
C GLU A 78 -5.55 -0.33 -16.85
N THR A 79 -5.63 -1.53 -16.28
CA THR A 79 -6.81 -2.41 -16.38
C THR A 79 -7.83 -2.24 -15.26
N MET A 80 -7.49 -1.47 -14.22
CA MET A 80 -8.32 -1.33 -13.02
C MET A 80 -9.68 -0.68 -13.32
N ARG A 81 -10.71 -1.08 -12.59
CA ARG A 81 -12.05 -0.53 -12.75
C ARG A 81 -12.23 0.69 -11.86
N LEU A 82 -12.45 1.85 -12.49
CA LEU A 82 -12.84 3.08 -11.81
C LEU A 82 -14.35 3.07 -11.60
N ALA A 83 -14.80 3.00 -10.34
CA ALA A 83 -16.22 3.08 -10.04
C ALA A 83 -16.74 4.52 -10.27
N PRO A 84 -17.95 4.69 -10.83
CA PRO A 84 -18.60 6.00 -10.90
C PRO A 84 -18.73 6.61 -9.51
N ARG A 85 -18.33 7.88 -9.36
CA ARG A 85 -18.41 8.59 -8.08
C ARG A 85 -19.60 9.53 -8.09
N ALA A 86 -20.45 9.46 -7.06
CA ALA A 86 -21.55 10.40 -6.90
C ALA A 86 -21.01 11.85 -6.84
N ARG A 87 -21.62 12.74 -7.60
CA ARG A 87 -21.29 14.17 -7.64
C ARG A 87 -22.54 14.97 -7.28
N SER A 88 -22.38 15.96 -6.42
CA SER A 88 -23.47 16.69 -5.75
C SER A 88 -24.24 17.66 -6.67
N SER A 89 -23.98 17.72 -7.97
CA SER A 89 -24.74 18.57 -8.89
C SER A 89 -24.91 17.98 -10.30
N LEU A 90 -26.06 18.30 -10.93
CA LEU A 90 -26.37 18.00 -12.32
C LEU A 90 -25.32 18.58 -13.30
N TYR A 91 -24.75 19.73 -12.96
CA TYR A 91 -23.67 20.35 -13.73
C TYR A 91 -22.42 19.46 -13.76
N HIS A 92 -21.97 18.94 -12.61
CA HIS A 92 -20.85 18.01 -12.56
C HIS A 92 -21.15 16.68 -13.25
N LEU A 93 -22.41 16.23 -13.23
CA LEU A 93 -22.80 15.05 -14.00
C LEU A 93 -22.63 15.28 -15.51
N ARG A 94 -23.10 16.41 -16.04
CA ARG A 94 -22.93 16.79 -17.46
C ARG A 94 -21.47 16.93 -17.85
N MET A 95 -20.64 17.54 -16.99
CA MET A 95 -19.20 17.66 -17.25
C MET A 95 -18.50 16.29 -17.26
N THR A 96 -18.95 15.36 -16.42
CA THR A 96 -18.41 14.00 -16.38
C THR A 96 -18.82 13.20 -17.62
N VAL A 97 -20.04 13.38 -18.13
CA VAL A 97 -20.46 12.75 -19.40
C VAL A 97 -19.66 13.31 -20.58
N ARG A 98 -19.33 14.61 -20.58
CA ARG A 98 -18.58 15.26 -21.66
C ARG A 98 -17.06 15.00 -21.61
N HIS A 99 -16.49 14.81 -20.42
CA HIS A 99 -15.03 14.71 -20.23
C HIS A 99 -14.59 13.53 -19.34
N GLY A 100 -15.41 12.47 -19.25
CA GLY A 100 -15.13 11.31 -18.39
C GLY A 100 -13.73 10.76 -18.56
N ASP A 101 -13.31 10.55 -19.82
CA ASP A 101 -11.98 10.03 -20.13
C ASP A 101 -10.84 10.95 -19.65
N ALA A 102 -11.04 12.27 -19.67
CA ALA A 102 -10.03 13.22 -19.19
C ALA A 102 -9.89 13.15 -17.67
N PHE A 103 -11.00 12.96 -16.95
CA PHE A 103 -10.96 12.75 -15.50
C PHE A 103 -10.30 11.42 -15.14
N ASP A 104 -10.61 10.35 -15.87
CA ASP A 104 -10.02 9.04 -15.64
C ASP A 104 -8.52 9.04 -15.90
N ARG A 105 -8.07 9.70 -16.99
CA ARG A 105 -6.64 9.91 -17.27
C ARG A 105 -5.95 10.71 -16.16
N ALA A 106 -6.55 11.82 -15.72
CA ALA A 106 -5.98 12.64 -14.65
C ALA A 106 -5.89 11.87 -13.32
N LEU A 107 -6.90 11.06 -13.01
CA LEU A 107 -6.89 10.20 -11.83
C LEU A 107 -5.82 9.11 -11.93
N LYS A 108 -5.74 8.40 -13.05
CA LYS A 108 -4.69 7.39 -13.30
C LYS A 108 -3.30 8.00 -13.18
N ALA A 109 -3.06 9.18 -13.73
CA ALA A 109 -1.78 9.89 -13.59
C ALA A 109 -1.42 10.18 -12.13
N ARG A 110 -2.38 10.66 -11.32
CA ARG A 110 -2.16 10.84 -9.87
C ARG A 110 -1.87 9.53 -9.15
N LEU A 111 -2.60 8.47 -9.46
CA LEU A 111 -2.39 7.15 -8.86
C LEU A 111 -1.03 6.56 -9.27
N MET A 112 -0.57 6.84 -10.47
CA MET A 112 0.73 6.41 -10.95
C MET A 112 1.87 7.04 -10.14
N GLU A 113 1.73 8.29 -9.75
CA GLU A 113 2.68 8.95 -8.84
C GLU A 113 2.79 8.21 -7.49
N GLN A 114 1.66 7.82 -6.91
CA GLN A 114 1.64 7.05 -5.66
C GLN A 114 2.28 5.67 -5.82
N VAL A 115 2.13 5.04 -6.99
CA VAL A 115 2.76 3.75 -7.30
C VAL A 115 4.27 3.89 -7.41
N ARG A 116 4.78 4.97 -8.06
CA ARG A 116 6.21 5.26 -8.15
C ARG A 116 6.83 5.53 -6.78
N GLU A 117 6.17 6.35 -5.96
CA GLU A 117 6.62 6.62 -4.59
C GLU A 117 6.70 5.33 -3.74
N ALA A 118 5.76 4.39 -3.94
CA ALA A 118 5.78 3.09 -3.28
C ALA A 118 6.87 2.16 -3.85
N GLU A 119 7.13 2.21 -5.15
CA GLU A 119 8.19 1.47 -5.81
C GLU A 119 9.58 1.89 -5.30
N GLU A 120 9.84 3.19 -5.23
CA GLU A 120 11.08 3.75 -4.69
C GLU A 120 11.33 3.22 -3.27
N ARG A 121 10.32 3.29 -2.39
CA ARG A 121 10.40 2.75 -1.02
C ARG A 121 10.72 1.24 -0.99
N LEU A 122 10.16 0.47 -1.92
CA LEU A 122 10.45 -0.97 -2.05
C LEU A 122 11.87 -1.22 -2.56
N ILE A 123 12.35 -0.46 -3.54
CA ILE A 123 13.67 -0.59 -4.17
C ILE A 123 14.78 -0.23 -3.18
N GLU A 124 14.64 0.89 -2.49
CA GLU A 124 15.63 1.35 -1.52
C GLU A 124 15.71 0.40 -0.32
N GLY A 125 14.71 -0.49 -0.15
CA GLY A 125 14.58 -1.28 1.07
C GLY A 125 14.38 -0.40 2.31
N ARG A 126 14.18 0.91 2.07
CA ARG A 126 13.68 1.94 2.97
C ARG A 126 12.20 1.67 3.18
N LEU A 127 11.97 0.57 3.88
CA LEU A 127 10.91 0.50 4.85
C LEU A 127 11.34 1.57 5.85
N GLU A 128 10.98 2.85 5.63
CA GLU A 128 11.39 4.07 6.37
C GLU A 128 10.31 4.57 7.37
N PRO A 129 10.66 5.41 8.39
CA PRO A 129 9.97 5.51 9.68
C PRO A 129 8.54 6.06 9.50
N PRO A 130 7.68 5.98 10.53
CA PRO A 130 6.24 5.84 10.36
C PRO A 130 5.66 6.83 9.36
N GLY A 131 5.37 6.35 8.15
CA GLY A 131 4.46 7.05 7.27
C GLY A 131 3.14 7.07 7.99
N ASP A 132 2.81 8.17 8.63
CA ASP A 132 1.60 8.33 9.42
C ASP A 132 0.41 7.68 8.71
N THR A 133 -0.33 6.82 9.43
CA THR A 133 -1.59 6.31 8.89
C THR A 133 -2.53 7.45 8.51
N SER A 134 -2.28 8.70 8.94
CA SER A 134 -2.97 9.90 8.49
C SER A 134 -3.10 10.00 6.98
N ARG A 135 -2.07 9.71 6.18
CA ARG A 135 -2.23 9.79 4.71
C ARG A 135 -3.25 8.78 4.21
N TRP A 136 -3.26 7.56 4.78
CA TRP A 136 -4.33 6.60 4.52
C TRP A 136 -5.68 7.08 5.08
N VAL A 137 -5.74 7.68 6.26
CA VAL A 137 -7.01 8.19 6.84
C VAL A 137 -7.60 9.31 5.98
N VAL A 138 -6.75 10.20 5.45
CA VAL A 138 -7.11 11.39 4.66
C VAL A 138 -7.38 11.04 3.20
N GLU A 139 -6.49 10.28 2.55
CA GLU A 139 -6.55 10.01 1.11
C GLU A 139 -7.26 8.70 0.75
N ARG A 140 -7.70 7.90 1.72
CA ARG A 140 -8.43 6.65 1.43
C ARG A 140 -9.70 6.96 0.64
N PRO A 141 -9.87 6.37 -0.56
CA PRO A 141 -11.09 6.52 -1.32
C PRO A 141 -12.31 6.04 -0.51
N PRO A 142 -13.43 6.80 -0.50
CA PRO A 142 -14.62 6.42 0.25
C PRO A 142 -15.29 5.17 -0.32
N VAL A 143 -15.25 5.01 -1.64
CA VAL A 143 -15.77 3.84 -2.36
C VAL A 143 -14.81 2.67 -2.22
N TYR A 144 -15.34 1.47 -1.98
CA TYR A 144 -14.54 0.25 -1.97
C TYR A 144 -14.39 -0.30 -3.40
N ASP A 145 -13.47 0.31 -4.16
CA ASP A 145 -13.12 -0.07 -5.53
C ASP A 145 -11.61 -0.36 -5.66
N ASP A 146 -11.14 -0.54 -6.90
CA ASP A 146 -9.74 -0.80 -7.20
C ASP A 146 -8.82 0.37 -6.79
N THR A 147 -9.29 1.62 -6.83
CA THR A 147 -8.50 2.76 -6.35
C THR A 147 -8.20 2.66 -4.86
N ARG A 148 -9.15 2.17 -4.07
CA ARG A 148 -8.94 1.94 -2.63
C ARG A 148 -7.98 0.79 -2.36
N ARG A 149 -8.01 -0.26 -3.21
CA ARG A 149 -7.08 -1.39 -3.12
C ARG A 149 -5.66 -0.95 -3.40
N LEU A 150 -5.47 -0.16 -4.45
CA LEU A 150 -4.18 0.42 -4.81
C LEU A 150 -3.64 1.34 -3.71
N ALA A 151 -4.45 2.29 -3.24
CA ALA A 151 -4.07 3.20 -2.16
C ALA A 151 -3.67 2.43 -0.89
N ALA A 152 -4.36 1.32 -0.57
CA ALA A 152 -3.99 0.47 0.56
C ALA A 152 -2.62 -0.17 0.36
N ALA A 153 -2.31 -0.64 -0.85
CA ALA A 153 -1.01 -1.21 -1.18
C ALA A 153 0.12 -0.18 -1.07
N CYS A 154 -0.08 1.04 -1.59
CA CYS A 154 0.93 2.10 -1.57
C CYS A 154 1.17 2.68 -0.16
N PHE A 155 0.11 2.87 0.65
CA PHE A 155 0.23 3.59 1.92
C PHE A 155 0.46 2.69 3.13
N LEU A 156 0.18 1.39 3.05
CA LEU A 156 0.29 0.46 4.18
C LEU A 156 1.54 -0.43 4.14
N LEU A 157 2.55 -0.06 3.35
CA LEU A 157 3.88 -0.65 3.42
C LEU A 157 4.48 -0.46 4.83
N ALA A 158 5.02 -1.54 5.39
CA ALA A 158 5.59 -1.62 6.73
C ALA A 158 6.97 -0.96 6.81
N PHE A 159 7.37 -0.56 8.02
CA PHE A 159 8.73 -0.10 8.33
C PHE A 159 9.57 -1.27 8.89
N ALA A 160 10.86 -1.36 8.58
CA ALA A 160 11.77 -2.35 9.16
C ALA A 160 13.09 -1.69 9.61
N GLY A 161 12.98 -0.85 10.62
CA GLY A 161 14.10 -0.42 11.46
C GLY A 161 13.66 -0.31 12.91
N PRO A 162 14.59 -0.36 13.88
CA PRO A 162 14.33 0.18 15.20
C PRO A 162 14.01 1.68 15.09
N ARG A 163 13.16 2.20 15.98
CA ARG A 163 13.04 3.65 16.19
C ARG A 163 14.46 4.14 16.51
N ARG A 164 15.09 4.95 15.65
CA ARG A 164 16.16 5.81 16.18
C ARG A 164 15.49 6.64 17.27
N GLY A 165 16.03 6.52 18.48
CA GLY A 165 15.44 7.11 19.66
C GLY A 165 15.12 8.59 19.41
N ARG A 166 14.02 9.04 20.04
CA ARG A 166 14.02 10.37 20.60
C ARG A 166 15.27 10.42 21.48
N ASP A 167 16.26 11.22 21.06
CA ASP A 167 17.44 11.50 21.86
C ASP A 167 17.03 11.84 23.29
N ASP A 168 17.83 11.35 24.22
CA ASP A 168 17.84 11.69 25.62
C ASP A 168 17.69 13.22 25.82
N ARG A 169 16.61 13.61 26.51
CA ARG A 169 16.56 14.80 27.37
C ARG A 169 15.65 14.52 28.55
#